data_AF-L1QE70-F1
#
_entry.id   AF-L1QE70-F1
#
_cell.length_a   1.000
_cell.length_b   1.000
_cell.length_c   1.000
_cell.angle_alpha   90.00
_cell.angle_beta   90.00
_cell.angle_gamma   90.00
#
_symmetry.space_group_name_H-M   'P 1'
#
loop_
_entity.id
_entity.type
_entity.pdbx_description
1 polymer ?
#
loop_
_entity_poly.entity_id
_entity_poly.type
_entity_poly.pdbx_seq_one_letter_code
_entity_poly.pdbx_strand_id
1 'polypeptide(L)'
;MIFKSNRYKELIIAVIIIIGVSLVIFKLIDNLDVLVGVLRKIISFSMPFIYGIVIAYVLNPLVKIFEKKAKLSRGVSIVLTYAVLIGAISLLALYCIPELIENIKDIVSNIPEYINSVEKFINDILDKQEIQTLN
;
A
#
# COMPACT_ATOMS: atom_id res chain seq x y z
N MET A 1 61.50 -40.92 17.07
CA MET A 1 61.03 -40.25 15.83
C MET A 1 59.60 -40.70 15.47
N ILE A 2 58.60 -40.56 16.36
CA ILE A 2 57.25 -41.14 16.15
C ILE A 2 56.14 -40.28 16.82
N PHE A 3 56.01 -38.99 16.48
CA PHE A 3 54.89 -38.15 16.96
C PHE A 3 54.44 -37.09 15.93
N LYS A 4 54.33 -37.47 14.64
CA LYS A 4 53.94 -36.53 13.56
C LYS A 4 52.77 -37.02 12.68
N SER A 5 52.15 -38.16 12.97
CA SER A 5 51.09 -38.75 12.13
C SER A 5 49.72 -38.07 12.29
N ASN A 6 49.30 -37.75 13.52
CA ASN A 6 47.96 -37.20 13.78
C ASN A 6 47.79 -35.78 13.23
N ARG A 7 48.84 -34.95 13.36
CA ARG A 7 48.84 -33.57 12.86
C ARG A 7 48.66 -33.50 11.33
N TYR A 8 49.19 -34.47 10.58
CA TYR A 8 49.03 -34.49 9.13
C TYR A 8 47.60 -34.86 8.72
N LYS A 9 46.94 -35.78 9.45
CA LYS A 9 45.53 -36.11 9.23
C LYS A 9 44.61 -34.94 9.56
N GLU A 10 44.86 -34.24 10.67
CA GLU A 10 44.13 -33.02 11.05
C GLU A 10 44.28 -31.93 9.98
N LEU A 11 45.49 -31.74 9.44
CA LEU A 11 45.74 -30.79 8.34
C LEU A 11 45.00 -31.18 7.06
N ILE A 12 44.99 -32.46 6.69
CA ILE A 12 44.25 -32.94 5.50
C ILE A 12 42.74 -32.70 5.67
N ILE A 13 42.18 -33.05 6.83
CA ILE A 13 40.76 -32.84 7.12
C ILE A 13 40.41 -31.35 7.08
N ALA A 14 41.24 -30.50 7.69
CA ALA A 14 41.06 -29.06 7.66
C ALA A 14 41.08 -28.52 6.22
N VAL A 15 42.01 -28.96 5.38
CA VAL A 15 42.10 -28.55 3.97
C VAL A 15 40.87 -29.02 3.17
N ILE A 16 40.40 -30.25 3.38
CA ILE A 16 39.18 -30.75 2.72
C ILE A 16 37.95 -29.94 3.14
N ILE A 17 37.82 -29.61 4.43
CA ILE A 17 36.72 -28.78 4.93
C ILE A 17 36.80 -27.38 4.33
N ILE A 18 37.99 -26.76 4.29
CA ILE A 18 38.18 -25.43 3.70
C ILE A 18 37.79 -25.44 2.22
N ILE A 19 38.21 -26.44 1.46
CA ILE A 19 37.85 -26.59 0.04
C ILE A 19 36.33 -26.81 -0.11
N GLY A 20 35.72 -27.67 0.72
CA GLY A 20 34.29 -27.90 0.69
C GLY A 20 33.48 -26.65 1.00
N VAL A 21 33.87 -25.90 2.03
CA VAL A 21 33.23 -24.64 2.42
C VAL A 21 33.39 -23.58 1.33
N SER A 22 34.59 -23.46 0.74
CA SER A 22 34.84 -22.49 -0.33
C SER A 22 34.04 -22.80 -1.60
N LEU A 23 33.82 -24.08 -1.94
CA LEU A 23 32.92 -24.46 -3.05
C LEU A 23 31.45 -24.11 -2.78
N VAL A 24 30.98 -24.33 -1.54
CA VAL A 24 29.61 -23.96 -1.15
C VAL A 24 29.41 -22.45 -1.23
N ILE A 25 30.36 -21.68 -0.70
CA ILE A 25 30.34 -20.20 -0.76
C ILE A 25 30.41 -19.72 -2.20
N PHE A 26 31.30 -20.29 -3.02
CA PHE A 26 31.41 -19.96 -4.44
C PHE A 26 30.08 -20.17 -5.16
N LYS A 27 29.41 -21.31 -4.95
CA LYS A 27 28.10 -21.59 -5.53
C LYS A 27 26.99 -20.66 -5.01
N LEU A 28 27.08 -20.22 -3.76
CA LEU A 28 26.14 -19.25 -3.17
C LEU A 28 26.30 -17.86 -3.82
N ILE A 29 27.54 -17.46 -4.13
CA ILE A 29 27.87 -16.18 -4.78
C ILE A 29 27.52 -16.23 -6.27
N ASP A 30 27.77 -17.35 -6.95
CA ASP A 30 27.38 -17.53 -8.36
C ASP A 30 25.86 -17.57 -8.53
N ASN A 31 25.12 -17.98 -7.49
CA ASN A 31 23.67 -18.05 -7.48
C ASN A 31 23.06 -17.05 -6.50
N LEU A 32 23.60 -15.82 -6.44
CA LEU A 32 23.00 -14.74 -5.65
C LEU A 32 21.52 -14.54 -5.99
N ASP A 33 21.14 -14.76 -7.25
CA ASP A 33 19.74 -14.73 -7.69
C ASP A 33 18.85 -15.73 -6.94
N VAL A 34 19.37 -16.92 -6.59
CA VAL A 34 18.64 -17.92 -5.80
C VAL A 34 18.48 -17.44 -4.35
N LEU A 35 19.53 -16.88 -3.75
CA LEU A 35 19.48 -16.32 -2.39
C LEU A 35 18.47 -15.17 -2.31
N VAL A 36 18.55 -14.21 -3.24
CA VAL A 36 17.62 -13.08 -3.36
C VAL A 36 16.20 -13.56 -3.65
N GLY A 37 16.04 -14.59 -4.48
CA GLY A 37 14.74 -15.20 -4.79
C GLY A 37 14.06 -15.80 -3.55
N VAL A 38 14.81 -16.55 -2.72
CA VAL A 38 14.31 -17.10 -1.46
C VAL A 38 13.94 -16.00 -0.48
N LEU A 39 14.80 -14.97 -0.32
CA LEU A 39 14.52 -13.83 0.55
C LEU A 39 13.26 -13.06 0.11
N ARG A 40 13.13 -12.76 -1.19
CA ARG A 40 11.93 -12.11 -1.74
C ARG A 40 10.67 -12.93 -1.47
N LYS A 41 10.76 -14.25 -1.61
CA LYS A 41 9.65 -15.17 -1.37
C LYS A 41 9.23 -15.13 0.11
N ILE A 42 10.18 -15.18 1.04
CA ILE A 42 9.92 -15.07 2.48
C ILE A 42 9.28 -13.72 2.82
N ILE A 43 9.83 -12.61 2.29
CA ILE A 43 9.28 -11.26 2.51
C ILE A 43 7.86 -11.14 1.95
N SER A 44 7.63 -11.62 0.73
CA SER A 44 6.31 -11.59 0.09
C SER A 44 5.27 -12.40 0.87
N PHE A 45 5.63 -13.57 1.40
CA PHE A 45 4.75 -14.34 2.28
C PHE A 45 4.51 -13.68 3.64
N SER A 46 5.43 -12.83 4.09
CA SER A 46 5.33 -12.12 5.35
C SER A 46 4.48 -10.83 5.24
N MET A 47 4.36 -10.25 4.05
CA MET A 47 3.55 -9.05 3.79
C MET A 47 2.12 -9.09 4.37
N PRO A 48 1.30 -10.16 4.21
CA PRO A 48 -0.03 -10.22 4.81
C PRO A 48 -0.04 -10.05 6.33
N PHE A 49 1.01 -10.51 7.04
CA PHE A 49 1.12 -10.31 8.49
C PHE A 49 1.40 -8.84 8.82
N ILE A 50 2.28 -8.20 8.06
CA ILE A 50 2.57 -6.76 8.22
C ILE A 50 1.30 -5.94 7.98
N TYR A 51 0.55 -6.23 6.92
CA TYR A 51 -0.73 -5.57 6.67
C TYR A 51 -1.71 -5.78 7.83
N GLY A 52 -1.81 -7.00 8.36
CA GLY A 52 -2.65 -7.31 9.52
C GLY A 52 -2.27 -6.50 10.77
N ILE A 53 -0.97 -6.37 11.05
CA ILE A 53 -0.46 -5.57 12.18
C ILE A 53 -0.79 -4.08 12.00
N VAL A 54 -0.56 -3.54 10.80
CA VAL A 54 -0.84 -2.12 10.48
C VAL A 54 -2.34 -1.85 10.62
N ILE A 55 -3.19 -2.69 10.02
CA ILE A 55 -4.65 -2.58 10.12
C ILE A 55 -5.08 -2.66 11.59
N ALA A 56 -4.61 -3.66 12.33
CA ALA A 56 -4.95 -3.80 13.75
C ALA A 56 -4.53 -2.58 14.58
N TYR A 57 -3.36 -2.00 14.30
CA TYR A 57 -2.91 -0.77 14.96
C TYR A 57 -3.83 0.42 14.66
N VAL A 58 -4.22 0.60 13.39
CA VAL A 58 -5.12 1.67 12.95
C VAL A 58 -6.53 1.49 13.53
N LEU A 59 -7.04 0.26 13.63
CA LEU A 59 -8.37 -0.04 14.17
C LEU A 59 -8.41 -0.03 15.71
N ASN A 60 -7.28 -0.20 16.39
CA ASN A 60 -7.21 -0.31 17.85
C ASN A 60 -7.85 0.85 18.63
N PRO A 61 -7.74 2.13 18.21
CA PRO A 61 -8.47 3.24 18.85
C PRO A 61 -9.99 3.04 18.81
N LEU A 62 -10.54 2.57 17.68
CA LEU A 62 -11.96 2.28 17.52
C LEU A 62 -12.39 1.11 18.42
N VAL A 63 -11.59 0.05 18.47
CA VAL A 63 -11.84 -1.10 19.37
C VAL A 63 -11.90 -0.64 20.82
N LYS A 64 -10.95 0.19 21.26
CA LYS A 64 -10.91 0.75 22.62
C LYS A 64 -12.10 1.63 22.95
N ILE A 65 -12.66 2.34 21.97
CA ILE A 65 -13.89 3.12 22.17
C ILE A 65 -15.05 2.19 22.50
N PHE A 66 -15.21 1.08 21.77
CA PHE A 66 -16.27 0.11 22.05
C PHE A 66 -16.04 -0.64 23.36
N GLU A 67 -14.80 -1.03 23.67
CA GLU A 67 -14.46 -1.70 24.93
C GLU A 67 -14.76 -0.79 26.14
N LYS A 68 -14.33 0.48 26.11
CA LYS A 68 -14.47 1.39 27.26
C LYS A 68 -15.84 2.04 27.37
N LYS A 69 -16.41 2.51 26.25
CA LYS A 69 -17.69 3.23 26.27
C LYS A 69 -18.89 2.29 26.28
N ALA A 70 -18.84 1.22 25.48
CA ALA A 70 -19.93 0.25 25.41
C ALA A 70 -19.75 -0.95 26.35
N LYS A 71 -18.64 -1.01 27.12
CA LYS A 71 -18.32 -2.09 28.08
C LYS A 71 -18.37 -3.48 27.45
N LEU A 72 -18.00 -3.58 26.17
CA LEU A 72 -18.00 -4.84 25.42
C LEU A 72 -16.71 -5.62 25.67
N SER A 73 -16.79 -6.94 25.60
CA SER A 73 -15.60 -7.79 25.65
C SER A 73 -14.74 -7.57 24.41
N ARG A 74 -13.41 -7.69 24.57
CA ARG A 74 -12.45 -7.38 23.50
C ARG A 74 -12.74 -8.08 22.18
N GLY A 75 -13.17 -9.35 22.21
CA GLY A 75 -13.54 -10.09 21.01
C GLY A 75 -14.73 -9.48 20.27
N VAL A 76 -15.78 -9.09 21.01
CA VAL A 76 -16.97 -8.44 20.44
C VAL A 76 -16.63 -7.05 19.90
N SER A 77 -15.81 -6.28 20.62
CA SER A 77 -15.34 -4.97 20.16
C SER A 77 -14.59 -5.05 18.83
N ILE A 78 -13.72 -6.06 18.64
CA ILE A 78 -12.99 -6.26 17.38
C ILE A 78 -13.96 -6.53 16.24
N VAL A 79 -14.88 -7.50 16.41
CA VAL A 79 -15.86 -7.86 15.37
C VAL A 79 -16.72 -6.64 15.01
N LEU A 80 -17.18 -5.90 16.02
CA LEU A 80 -18.00 -4.71 15.81
C LEU A 80 -17.22 -3.59 15.09
N THR A 81 -15.94 -3.38 15.41
CA THR A 81 -15.10 -2.42 14.67
C THR A 81 -14.99 -2.80 13.19
N TYR A 82 -14.77 -4.08 12.87
CA TYR A 82 -14.73 -4.52 11.48
C TYR A 82 -16.09 -4.35 10.78
N ALA A 83 -17.19 -4.69 11.46
CA ALA A 83 -18.54 -4.51 10.91
C ALA A 83 -18.84 -3.04 10.63
N VAL A 84 -18.50 -2.14 11.55
CA VAL A 84 -18.67 -0.69 11.38
C VAL A 84 -17.78 -0.15 10.26
N LEU A 85 -16.52 -0.60 10.17
CA LEU A 85 -15.60 -0.17 9.13
C LEU A 85 -16.09 -0.59 7.74
N ILE A 86 -16.45 -1.86 7.57
CA ILE A 86 -16.99 -2.38 6.31
C ILE A 86 -18.30 -1.67 5.97
N GLY A 87 -19.20 -1.54 6.95
CA GLY A 87 -20.46 -0.82 6.78
C GLY A 87 -20.25 0.63 6.34
N ALA A 88 -19.32 1.36 6.96
CA ALA A 88 -18.99 2.73 6.60
C ALA A 88 -18.42 2.82 5.17
N ILE A 89 -17.51 1.92 4.78
CA ILE A 89 -16.97 1.87 3.42
C ILE A 89 -18.08 1.56 2.40
N SER A 90 -18.94 0.59 2.70
CA SER A 90 -20.06 0.23 1.83
C SER A 90 -21.07 1.36 1.69
N LEU A 91 -21.41 2.07 2.76
CA LEU A 91 -22.28 3.25 2.72
C LEU A 91 -21.64 4.37 1.90
N LEU A 92 -20.36 4.66 2.14
CA LEU A 92 -19.63 5.65 1.35
C LEU A 92 -19.62 5.26 -0.12
N ALA A 93 -19.37 4.00 -0.48
CA ALA A 93 -19.42 3.57 -1.87
C ALA A 93 -20.84 3.71 -2.46
N LEU A 94 -21.87 3.29 -1.71
CA LEU A 94 -23.25 3.31 -2.19
C LEU A 94 -23.82 4.72 -2.36
N TYR A 95 -23.38 5.70 -1.56
CA TYR A 95 -23.84 7.09 -1.69
C TYR A 95 -22.89 7.94 -2.52
N CYS A 96 -21.59 7.87 -2.26
CA CYS A 96 -20.60 8.73 -2.91
C CYS A 96 -20.44 8.37 -4.40
N ILE A 97 -20.40 7.09 -4.77
CA ILE A 97 -20.24 6.72 -6.19
C ILE A 97 -21.40 7.22 -7.07
N PRO A 98 -22.69 6.95 -6.76
CA PRO A 98 -23.77 7.46 -7.61
C PRO A 98 -23.85 8.98 -7.59
N GLU A 99 -23.65 9.62 -6.44
CA GLU A 99 -23.61 11.08 -6.33
C GLU A 99 -22.54 11.68 -7.25
N LEU A 100 -21.34 11.09 -7.27
CA LEU A 100 -20.28 11.52 -8.18
C LEU A 100 -20.68 11.34 -9.65
N ILE A 101 -21.36 10.25 -9.98
CA ILE A 101 -21.85 10.01 -11.35
C ILE A 101 -22.90 11.05 -11.75
N GLU A 102 -23.85 11.35 -10.87
CA GLU A 102 -24.88 12.37 -11.13
C GLU A 102 -24.24 13.75 -11.31
N ASN A 103 -23.35 14.15 -10.40
CA ASN A 103 -22.61 15.40 -10.52
C ASN A 103 -21.82 15.51 -11.84
N ILE A 104 -21.16 14.42 -12.26
CA ILE A 104 -20.45 14.40 -13.55
C ILE A 104 -21.43 14.53 -14.72
N LYS A 105 -22.58 13.82 -14.68
CA LYS A 105 -23.61 13.90 -15.72
C LYS A 105 -24.15 15.32 -15.84
N ASP A 106 -24.44 15.96 -14.71
CA ASP A 106 -24.97 17.32 -14.65
C ASP A 106 -23.97 18.32 -15.23
N ILE A 107 -22.68 18.18 -14.90
CA ILE A 107 -21.63 19.01 -15.53
C ILE A 107 -21.66 18.81 -17.04
N VAL A 108 -21.64 17.56 -17.51
CA VAL A 108 -21.59 17.25 -18.94
C VAL A 108 -22.82 17.77 -19.69
N SER A 109 -24.02 17.65 -19.11
CA SER A 109 -25.25 18.16 -19.73
C SER A 109 -25.31 19.69 -19.80
N ASN A 110 -24.67 20.37 -18.83
CA ASN A 110 -24.66 21.84 -18.75
C ASN A 110 -23.44 22.48 -19.43
N ILE A 111 -22.50 21.70 -19.99
CA ILE A 111 -21.37 22.22 -20.78
C ILE A 111 -21.83 23.22 -21.87
N PRO A 112 -22.87 22.94 -22.69
CA PRO A 112 -23.30 23.87 -23.73
C PRO A 112 -23.76 25.21 -23.13
N GLU A 113 -24.45 25.18 -21.99
CA GLU A 113 -24.91 26.38 -21.31
C GLU A 113 -23.76 27.17 -20.68
N TYR A 114 -22.74 26.49 -20.17
CA TYR A 114 -21.50 27.14 -19.73
C TYR A 114 -20.76 27.82 -20.89
N ILE A 115 -20.69 27.19 -22.07
CA ILE A 115 -20.11 27.80 -23.28
C ILE A 115 -20.89 29.06 -23.67
N ASN A 116 -22.22 28.96 -23.75
CA ASN A 116 -23.07 30.11 -24.08
C ASN A 116 -22.94 31.25 -23.06
N SER A 117 -22.81 30.93 -21.77
CA SER A 117 -22.62 31.93 -20.71
C SER A 117 -21.28 32.65 -20.83
N VAL A 118 -20.21 31.93 -21.19
CA VAL A 118 -18.89 32.51 -21.44
C VAL A 118 -18.90 33.38 -22.70
N GLU A 119 -19.52 32.92 -23.79
CA GLU A 119 -19.66 33.69 -25.03
C GLU A 119 -20.42 35.00 -24.77
N LYS A 120 -21.54 34.93 -24.04
CA LYS A 120 -22.31 36.11 -23.68
C LYS A 120 -21.53 37.07 -22.79
N PHE A 121 -20.76 36.57 -21.82
CA PHE A 121 -19.90 37.40 -20.98
C PHE A 121 -18.80 38.11 -21.78
N ILE A 122 -18.17 37.42 -22.74
CA ILE A 122 -17.18 38.01 -23.64
C ILE A 122 -17.84 39.09 -24.50
N ASN A 123 -18.98 38.81 -25.11
CA ASN A 123 -19.71 39.75 -25.95
C ASN A 123 -20.17 40.99 -25.16
N ASP A 124 -20.70 40.81 -23.94
CA ASP A 124 -21.11 41.92 -23.06
C ASP A 124 -19.92 42.82 -22.65
N ILE A 125 -18.70 42.27 -22.57
CA ILE A 125 -17.49 43.04 -22.31
C ILE A 125 -17.05 43.81 -23.56
N LEU A 126 -17.09 43.18 -24.74
CA LEU A 126 -16.68 43.79 -26.00
C LEU A 126 -17.63 44.94 -26.41
N ASP A 127 -18.94 44.73 -26.30
CA ASP A 127 -19.96 45.76 -26.58
C ASP A 127 -19.79 46.97 -25.66
N LYS A 128 -19.44 46.76 -24.39
CA LYS A 128 -19.15 47.86 -23.45
C LYS A 128 -17.89 48.65 -23.81
N GLN A 129 -16.89 48.03 -24.45
CA GLN A 129 -15.67 48.72 -24.86
C GLN A 129 -15.86 49.55 -26.13
N GLU A 130 -16.59 49.05 -27.13
CA GLU A 130 -16.86 49.82 -28.35
C GLU A 130 -17.64 51.12 -28.06
N ILE A 131 -18.62 51.06 -27.14
CA ILE A 131 -19.42 52.22 -26.73
C ILE A 131 -18.59 53.27 -25.96
N GLN A 132 -17.50 52.89 -25.29
CA GLN A 132 -16.60 53.83 -24.62
C GLN A 132 -15.59 54.50 -25.55
N THR A 133 -15.31 53.91 -26.72
CA THR A 133 -14.35 54.48 -27.69
C THR A 133 -14.96 55.45 -28.70
N LEU A 134 -16.29 55.54 -28.77
CA LEU A 134 -17.06 56.41 -29.69
C LEU A 134 -17.59 57.71 -29.03
N ASN A 135 -17.25 57.97 -27.76
CA ASN A 135 -17.47 59.22 -27.02
C ASN A 135 -16.12 59.82 -26.58
#